data_AF-A0A970WVH5-F1
#
_entry.id   AF-A0A970WVH5-F1
#
_cell.length_a   1.000
_cell.length_b   1.000
_cell.length_c   1.000
_cell.angle_alpha   90.00
_cell.angle_beta   90.00
_cell.angle_gamma   90.00
#
_symmetry.space_group_name_H-M   'P 1'
#
loop_
_entity.id
_entity.type
_entity.pdbx_description
1 polymer ?
#
loop_
_entity_poly.entity_id
_entity_poly.type
_entity_poly.pdbx_seq_one_letter_code
_entity_poly.pdbx_strand_id
1 'polypeptide(L)' 'MEAKKVVVKGGGSNLFKVSYYDGTYYVYKVKVGFISDDKYDIGKTKNFEDALSIIRSYSGKDIDHISSW' A
#
# COMPACT_ATOMS: atom_id res chain seq x y z
N MET A 1 3.27 15.24 -4.57
CA MET A 1 2.58 14.10 -3.93
C MET A 1 3.63 13.10 -3.52
N GLU A 2 3.69 12.73 -2.24
CA GLU A 2 4.62 11.71 -1.77
C GLU A 2 3.91 10.36 -1.78
N ALA A 3 4.57 9.34 -2.32
CA ALA A 3 4.05 7.99 -2.32
C ALA A 3 5.11 7.01 -1.80
N LYS A 4 4.66 6.07 -0.97
CA LYS A 4 5.46 4.97 -0.46
C LYS A 4 5.02 3.67 -1.11
N LYS A 5 6.00 2.84 -1.43
CA LYS A 5 5.85 1.44 -1.80
C LYS A 5 5.98 0.60 -0.55
N VAL A 6 4.97 -0.25 -0.31
CA VAL A 6 4.94 -1.17 0.82
C VAL A 6 4.80 -2.59 0.28
N VAL A 7 5.76 -3.44 0.63
CA VAL A 7 5.78 -4.86 0.28
C VAL A 7 5.51 -5.65 1.56
N VAL A 8 4.57 -6.59 1.50
CA VAL A 8 4.31 -7.53 2.61
C VAL A 8 4.98 -8.87 2.36
N LYS A 9 5.23 -9.62 3.43
CA LYS A 9 5.85 -10.96 3.34
C LYS A 9 4.98 -11.91 2.49
N GLY A 10 5.65 -12.75 1.71
CA GLY A 10 5.02 -13.75 0.83
C GLY A 10 5.31 -13.50 -0.66
N GLY A 11 4.87 -14.43 -1.52
CA GLY A 11 4.99 -14.32 -2.97
C GLY A 11 3.72 -13.77 -3.65
N GLY A 12 3.84 -13.35 -4.90
CA GLY A 12 2.71 -12.93 -5.74
C GLY A 12 2.26 -11.49 -5.50
N SER A 13 0.95 -11.27 -5.41
CA SER A 13 0.34 -9.93 -5.20
C SER A 13 0.60 -9.43 -3.78
N ASN A 14 1.82 -9.01 -3.48
CA ASN A 14 2.26 -8.52 -2.17
C ASN A 14 2.56 -7.01 -2.13
N LEU A 15 2.28 -6.31 -3.24
CA LEU A 15 2.58 -4.89 -3.41
C LEU A 15 1.41 -3.99 -3.01
N PHE A 16 1.72 -2.91 -2.30
CA PHE A 16 0.79 -1.87 -1.88
C PHE A 16 1.40 -0.48 -2.09
N LYS A 17 0.56 0.49 -2.41
CA LYS A 17 0.93 1.89 -2.54
C LYS A 17 0.23 2.71 -1.46
N VAL A 18 1.00 3.52 -0.73
CA VAL A 18 0.44 4.53 0.17
C VAL A 18 0.74 5.90 -0.42
N SER A 19 -0.29 6.68 -0.75
CA SER A 19 -0.13 8.03 -1.30
C SER A 19 -0.61 9.06 -0.29
N TYR A 20 0.17 10.13 -0.09
CA TYR A 20 -0.22 11.24 0.77
C TYR A 20 -0.71 12.43 -0.05
N TYR A 21 -1.95 12.84 0.19
CA TYR A 21 -2.60 13.98 -0.45
C TYR A 21 -3.57 14.65 0.54
N ASP A 22 -3.51 15.97 0.63
CA ASP A 22 -4.43 16.80 1.42
C ASP A 22 -4.65 16.29 2.86
N GLY A 23 -3.55 16.09 3.60
CA GLY A 23 -3.62 15.64 5.00
C GLY A 23 -4.13 14.21 5.18
N THR A 24 -4.18 13.41 4.12
CA THR A 24 -4.78 12.07 4.12
C THR A 24 -3.85 11.08 3.41
N TYR A 25 -3.62 9.93 4.05
CA TYR A 25 -2.96 8.78 3.46
C TYR A 25 -4.01 7.88 2.82
N TYR A 26 -3.85 7.63 1.53
CA TYR A 26 -4.66 6.72 0.73
C TYR A 26 -3.90 5.44 0.50
N VAL A 27 -4.55 4.30 0.76
CA VAL A 27 -3.93 2.99 0.71
C VAL A 27 -4.51 2.21 -0.46
N TYR A 28 -3.63 1.75 -1.34
CA TYR A 28 -4.02 1.01 -2.53
C TYR A 28 -3.35 -0.36 -2.56
N LYS A 29 -4.13 -1.40 -2.87
CA LYS A 29 -3.59 -2.68 -3.32
C LYS A 29 -3.15 -2.53 -4.77
N VAL A 30 -1.92 -2.93 -5.07
CA VAL A 30 -1.38 -2.88 -6.44
C VAL A 30 -1.32 -4.30 -6.98
N LYS A 31 -1.91 -4.48 -8.16
CA LYS A 31 -1.81 -5.71 -8.94
C LYS A 31 -1.00 -5.38 -10.18
N VAL A 32 0.22 -5.90 -10.23
CA VAL A 32 1.13 -5.68 -11.36
C VAL A 32 0.61 -6.47 -12.55
N GLY A 33 0.27 -5.76 -13.62
CA GLY A 33 -0.18 -6.35 -14.88
C GLY A 33 0.96 -6.38 -15.91
N PHE A 34 0.69 -7.04 -17.05
CA PHE A 34 1.68 -7.14 -18.13
C PHE A 34 1.83 -5.84 -18.93
N ILE A 35 0.76 -5.05 -19.04
CA ILE A 35 0.71 -3.79 -19.82
C ILE A 35 0.59 -2.58 -18.90
N SER A 36 -0.19 -2.70 -17.82
CA SER A 36 -0.40 -1.65 -16.83
C SER A 36 -0.67 -2.23 -15.45
N ASP A 37 -0.36 -1.46 -14.41
CA ASP A 37 -0.69 -1.81 -13.02
C ASP A 37 -2.11 -1.39 -12.67
N ASP A 38 -2.87 -2.31 -12.08
CA ASP A 38 -4.16 -2.00 -11.47
C ASP A 38 -3.97 -1.58 -10.02
N LYS A 39 -4.81 -0.64 -9.57
CA LYS A 39 -4.85 -0.16 -8.18
C LYS A 39 -6.25 -0.25 -7.63
N TYR A 40 -6.38 -0.84 -6.46
CA TYR A 40 -7.65 -0.95 -5.73
C TYR A 40 -7.54 -0.18 -4.42
N ASP A 41 -8.44 0.76 -4.17
CA ASP A 41 -8.53 1.45 -2.88
C ASP A 41 -8.95 0.45 -1.80
N ILE A 42 -8.18 0.39 -0.72
CA ILE A 42 -8.45 -0.48 0.43
C ILE A 42 -8.62 0.31 1.73
N GLY A 43 -8.54 1.64 1.67
CA GLY A 43 -8.76 2.49 2.84
C GLY A 43 -7.98 3.80 2.81
N LYS A 44 -8.32 4.66 3.77
CA LYS A 44 -7.68 5.94 4.00
C LYS A 44 -7.57 6.24 5.48
N THR A 45 -6.55 7.01 5.87
CA THR A 45 -6.32 7.41 7.26
C THR A 45 -5.58 8.74 7.34
N LYS A 46 -5.47 9.32 8.54
CA LYS A 46 -4.80 10.59 8.81
C LYS A 46 -3.32 10.44 9.16
N ASN A 47 -2.83 9.24 9.46
CA ASN A 47 -1.42 9.02 9.77
C ASN A 47 -0.87 7.77 9.05
N PHE A 48 0.45 7.70 8.95
CA PHE A 48 1.11 6.64 8.20
C PHE A 48 1.05 5.28 8.89
N GLU A 49 1.14 5.22 10.23
CA GLU A 49 1.14 3.94 10.97
C GLU A 49 -0.21 3.21 10.87
N ASP A 50 -1.32 3.95 10.87
CA ASP A 50 -2.64 3.39 10.61
C ASP A 50 -2.75 2.87 9.17
N ALA A 51 -2.07 3.51 8.22
CA ALA A 51 -2.06 3.04 6.83
C ALA A 51 -1.34 1.70 6.74
N LEU A 52 -0.24 1.54 7.47
CA LEU A 52 0.45 0.27 7.62
C LEU A 52 -0.43 -0.78 8.31
N SER A 53 -1.21 -0.38 9.31
CA SER A 53 -2.16 -1.26 10.00
C SER A 53 -3.30 -1.72 9.08
N ILE A 54 -3.82 -0.85 8.21
CA ILE A 54 -4.76 -1.23 7.14
C ILE A 54 -4.15 -2.30 6.24
N ILE A 55 -2.89 -2.11 5.79
CA ILE A 55 -2.20 -3.08 4.93
C ILE A 55 -2.04 -4.44 5.64
N ARG A 56 -1.61 -4.44 6.92
CA ARG A 56 -1.47 -5.67 7.72
C ARG A 56 -2.81 -6.38 7.88
N SER A 57 -3.87 -5.65 8.23
CA SER A 57 -5.22 -6.19 8.39
C SER A 57 -5.78 -6.75 7.09
N TYR A 58 -5.63 -6.03 5.97
CA TYR A 58 -6.10 -6.46 4.66
C TYR A 58 -5.35 -7.69 4.15
N SER A 59 -4.02 -7.72 4.29
CA SER A 59 -3.19 -8.81 3.75
C SER A 59 -3.10 -10.03 4.67
N GLY A 60 -3.30 -9.87 5.97
CA GLY A 60 -3.00 -10.88 6.98
C GLY A 60 -1.50 -11.20 7.08
N LYS A 61 -0.62 -10.29 6.63
CA LYS A 61 0.83 -10.48 6.55
C LYS A 61 1.57 -9.31 7.18
N ASP A 62 2.78 -9.59 7.67
CA ASP A 62 3.71 -8.55 8.11
C ASP A 62 4.25 -7.75 6.93
N ILE A 63 4.66 -6.52 7.22
CA ILE A 63 5.44 -5.71 6.28
C ILE A 63 6.86 -6.27 6.20
N ASP A 64 7.34 -6.38 4.96
CA ASP A 64 8.70 -6.81 4.63
C ASP A 64 9.59 -5.61 4.32
N HIS A 65 9.13 -4.73 3.43
CA HIS A 65 9.92 -3.58 2.97
C HIS A 65 9.06 -2.34 2.71
N ILE A 66 9.59 -1.16 3.04
CA ILE A 66 8.99 0.15 2.74
C ILE A 66 10.03 1.00 2.01
N SER A 67 9.67 1.54 0.85
CA SER A 67 10.53 2.44 0.05
C SER A 67 9.72 3.60 -0.53
N SER A 68 10.39 4.56 -1.18
CA SER A 68 9.69 5.47 -2.11
C SER A 68 9.06 4.67 -3.26
N TRP A 69 7.92 5.16 -3.76
CA TRP A 69 7.26 4.59 -4.94
C TRP A 69 7.99 4.94 -6.22
#